data_AF-A0A3D2C7Q6-F1
#
_entry.id   AF-A0A3D2C7Q6-F1
#
_cell.length_a   1.000
_cell.length_b   1.000
_cell.length_c   1.000
_cell.angle_alpha   90.00
_cell.angle_beta   90.00
_cell.angle_gamma   90.00
#
_symmetry.space_group_name_H-M   'P 1'
#
loop_
_entity.id
_entity.type
_entity.pdbx_description
1 polymer ?
#
loop_
_entity_poly.entity_id
_entity_poly.type
_entity_poly.pdbx_seq_one_letter_code
_entity_poly.pdbx_strand_id
1 'polypeptide(L)'
;DTDSDSDTDSDADTDADTDADTDADTDADVEGEPCPGVRAEIYVQPDVATYAHCETLETIYVHATSGVTDVSLPLLETVDQDVYLHANADVAALSLPALQSVGGYFYLYQNPVLEEVSAPGLETIGDYLYVDTNEGLTVLDFTAALTLVGSTTYVVGNTALCVPALDWEGITTDSVTISGNATCP
;
A
#
# COMPACT_ATOMS: atom_id res chain seq x y z
N ASP A 1 -74.19 43.40 9.77
CA ASP A 1 -74.55 42.08 9.26
C ASP A 1 -73.92 41.94 7.89
N THR A 2 -72.99 41.05 7.58
CA THR A 2 -72.17 40.06 8.30
C THR A 2 -71.32 39.43 7.19
N ASP A 3 -70.10 39.01 7.53
CA ASP A 3 -69.28 37.96 6.89
C ASP A 3 -68.73 38.24 5.47
N SER A 4 -67.42 38.31 5.27
CA SER A 4 -66.35 37.31 5.46
C SER A 4 -66.32 36.24 4.35
N ASP A 5 -65.21 36.30 3.60
CA ASP A 5 -64.38 35.24 3.02
C ASP A 5 -65.02 34.06 2.27
N SER A 6 -64.50 33.77 1.08
CA SER A 6 -63.89 32.46 0.80
C SER A 6 -63.29 32.41 -0.60
N ASP A 7 -61.98 32.24 -0.65
CA ASP A 7 -61.28 31.58 -1.74
C ASP A 7 -61.83 30.16 -1.94
N THR A 8 -61.94 29.71 -3.19
CA THR A 8 -62.06 28.29 -3.51
C THR A 8 -61.33 27.97 -4.80
N ASP A 9 -60.34 27.08 -4.65
CA ASP A 9 -59.52 26.43 -5.66
C ASP A 9 -60.33 25.75 -6.78
N SER A 10 -59.71 25.63 -7.95
CA SER A 10 -59.94 24.46 -8.81
C SER A 10 -58.66 24.15 -9.59
N ASP A 11 -57.87 23.25 -9.01
CA ASP A 11 -56.75 22.55 -9.61
C ASP A 11 -57.14 21.81 -10.90
N ALA A 12 -56.22 21.79 -11.85
CA ALA A 12 -56.03 20.65 -12.77
C ALA A 12 -54.63 20.75 -13.40
N ASP A 13 -53.59 20.62 -12.57
CA ASP A 13 -52.30 20.13 -13.04
C ASP A 13 -52.49 18.65 -13.43
N THR A 14 -52.20 18.32 -14.69
CA THR A 14 -52.21 16.93 -15.14
C THR A 14 -50.78 16.42 -15.05
N ASP A 15 -50.59 15.55 -14.06
CA ASP A 15 -49.39 14.78 -13.79
C ASP A 15 -48.88 14.07 -15.04
N ALA A 16 -47.61 14.30 -15.32
CA ALA A 16 -46.78 13.36 -16.08
C ALA A 16 -45.47 13.18 -15.31
N ASP A 17 -45.60 12.72 -14.06
CA ASP A 17 -44.51 12.08 -13.34
C ASP A 17 -44.16 10.78 -14.08
N THR A 18 -43.13 10.87 -14.91
CA THR A 18 -42.38 9.68 -15.26
C THR A 18 -41.38 9.49 -14.12
N ASP A 19 -41.82 8.76 -13.10
CA ASP A 19 -40.97 8.23 -12.03
C ASP A 19 -39.90 7.32 -12.66
N ALA A 20 -38.83 7.93 -13.11
CA ALA A 20 -37.53 7.28 -13.19
C ALA A 20 -36.88 7.41 -11.81
N ASP A 21 -37.43 6.69 -10.83
CA ASP A 21 -36.65 6.23 -9.68
C ASP A 21 -35.60 5.25 -10.20
N THR A 22 -34.58 5.81 -10.82
CA THR A 22 -33.25 5.25 -10.73
C THR A 22 -32.72 5.77 -9.41
N ASP A 23 -33.01 5.03 -8.34
CA ASP A 23 -32.11 4.91 -7.19
C ASP A 23 -30.78 4.36 -7.72
N ALA A 24 -30.05 5.21 -8.44
CA ALA A 24 -28.65 5.06 -8.68
C ALA A 24 -27.97 5.69 -7.47
N ASP A 25 -28.04 4.98 -6.34
CA ASP A 25 -26.89 4.86 -5.43
C ASP A 25 -25.79 4.12 -6.22
N THR A 26 -25.31 4.76 -7.29
CA THR A 26 -23.99 4.48 -7.80
C THR A 26 -23.15 5.57 -7.18
N ASP A 27 -22.68 5.31 -5.96
CA ASP A 27 -21.42 5.88 -5.47
C ASP A 27 -20.38 5.68 -6.57
N ALA A 28 -20.29 6.68 -7.44
CA ALA A 28 -19.29 6.80 -8.48
C ALA A 28 -18.13 7.58 -7.88
N ASP A 29 -17.65 7.14 -6.72
CA ASP A 29 -16.49 7.64 -5.99
C ASP A 29 -15.79 6.45 -5.30
N VAL A 30 -15.34 5.45 -6.08
CA VAL A 30 -14.39 4.43 -5.58
C VAL A 30 -13.04 4.68 -6.23
N GLU A 31 -12.52 5.89 -6.07
CA GLU A 31 -11.12 6.20 -6.29
C GLU A 31 -10.58 6.79 -4.98
N GLY A 32 -9.63 6.10 -4.35
CA GLY A 32 -8.80 6.69 -3.30
C GLY A 32 -9.38 6.73 -1.88
N GLU A 33 -10.31 5.86 -1.50
CA GLU A 33 -10.81 5.90 -0.12
C GLU A 33 -9.68 5.48 0.85
N PRO A 34 -9.28 6.34 1.80
CA PRO A 34 -8.26 5.98 2.79
C PRO A 34 -8.80 4.85 3.69
N CYS A 35 -7.95 3.88 4.04
CA CYS A 35 -8.29 2.79 4.95
C CYS A 35 -7.55 2.94 6.30
N PRO A 36 -7.71 4.07 7.02
CA PRO A 36 -6.94 4.33 8.23
C PRO A 36 -7.27 3.31 9.30
N GLY A 37 -6.25 2.82 10.01
CA GLY A 37 -6.42 1.81 11.07
C GLY A 37 -6.73 0.39 10.55
N VAL A 38 -6.72 0.16 9.23
CA VAL A 38 -6.88 -1.17 8.67
C VAL A 38 -5.53 -1.89 8.63
N ARG A 39 -5.46 -3.04 9.30
CA ARG A 39 -4.36 -3.99 9.16
C ARG A 39 -4.66 -4.92 7.98
N ALA A 40 -3.92 -4.78 6.89
CA ALA A 40 -4.03 -5.65 5.72
C ALA A 40 -3.38 -7.00 5.99
N GLU A 41 -4.19 -7.96 6.46
CA GLU A 41 -3.78 -9.35 6.63
C GLU A 41 -4.00 -10.10 5.31
N ILE A 42 -2.91 -10.52 4.67
CA ILE A 42 -2.93 -11.22 3.38
C ILE A 42 -2.48 -12.67 3.62
N TYR A 43 -3.42 -13.60 3.51
CA TYR A 43 -3.18 -15.03 3.67
C TYR A 43 -3.33 -15.79 2.35
N VAL A 44 -4.14 -15.27 1.42
CA VAL A 44 -4.40 -15.82 0.09
C VAL A 44 -4.41 -14.72 -0.96
N GLN A 45 -4.16 -15.08 -2.23
CA GLN A 45 -4.07 -14.09 -3.32
C GLN A 45 -5.28 -13.14 -3.44
N PRO A 46 -6.54 -13.59 -3.24
CA PRO A 46 -7.69 -12.69 -3.27
C PRO A 46 -7.68 -11.58 -2.20
N ASP A 47 -6.97 -11.76 -1.07
CA ASP A 47 -6.94 -10.76 0.01
C ASP A 47 -6.30 -9.46 -0.48
N VAL A 48 -5.31 -9.53 -1.37
CA VAL A 48 -4.62 -8.36 -1.95
C VAL A 48 -5.62 -7.40 -2.60
N ALA A 49 -6.58 -7.92 -3.38
CA ALA A 49 -7.57 -7.10 -4.06
C ALA A 49 -8.53 -6.38 -3.09
N THR A 50 -8.67 -6.89 -1.86
CA THR A 50 -9.48 -6.24 -0.81
C THR A 50 -8.89 -4.90 -0.38
N TYR A 51 -7.57 -4.73 -0.49
CA TYR A 51 -6.88 -3.53 -0.02
C TYR A 51 -6.35 -2.65 -1.17
N ALA A 52 -6.53 -3.05 -2.43
CA ALA A 52 -5.96 -2.36 -3.59
C ALA A 52 -6.50 -0.92 -3.80
N HIS A 53 -7.62 -0.58 -3.18
CA HIS A 53 -8.23 0.76 -3.22
C HIS A 53 -7.72 1.70 -2.12
N CYS A 54 -7.01 1.18 -1.12
CA CYS A 54 -6.61 1.92 0.07
C CYS A 54 -5.42 2.86 -0.23
N GLU A 55 -5.55 4.13 0.14
CA GLU A 55 -4.43 5.10 0.14
C GLU A 55 -3.60 5.07 1.43
N THR A 56 -4.24 4.63 2.52
CA THR A 56 -3.60 4.50 3.84
C THR A 56 -3.93 3.15 4.44
N LEU A 57 -2.97 2.54 5.13
CA LEU A 57 -3.16 1.31 5.92
C LEU A 57 -2.42 1.47 7.25
N GLU A 58 -2.88 0.78 8.30
CA GLU A 58 -2.10 0.67 9.53
C GLU A 58 -0.87 -0.22 9.31
N THR A 59 -1.03 -1.35 8.63
CA THR A 59 0.04 -2.35 8.45
C THR A 59 -0.25 -3.20 7.22
N ILE A 60 0.79 -3.61 6.49
CA ILE A 60 0.75 -4.73 5.54
C ILE A 60 1.37 -5.95 6.21
N TYR A 61 0.62 -7.04 6.35
CA TYR A 61 1.09 -8.26 7.00
C TYR A 61 0.91 -9.48 6.10
N VAL A 62 2.02 -10.02 5.61
CA VAL A 62 2.08 -11.23 4.77
C VAL A 62 3.08 -12.20 5.39
N HIS A 63 2.60 -13.28 6.00
CA HIS A 63 3.45 -14.20 6.73
C HIS A 63 3.11 -15.66 6.46
N ALA A 64 4.15 -16.46 6.19
CA ALA A 64 4.04 -17.92 6.05
C ALA A 64 2.95 -18.35 5.06
N THR A 65 2.78 -17.59 3.98
CA THR A 65 1.75 -17.86 2.98
C THR A 65 2.23 -18.86 1.92
N SER A 66 1.26 -19.60 1.37
CA SER A 66 1.42 -20.45 0.19
C SER A 66 0.33 -20.08 -0.82
N GLY A 67 0.72 -19.74 -2.05
CA GLY A 67 -0.19 -19.34 -3.13
C GLY A 67 -0.50 -17.85 -3.25
N VAL A 68 0.06 -16.99 -2.38
CA VAL A 68 0.16 -15.54 -2.66
C VAL A 68 1.42 -15.36 -3.51
N THR A 69 1.26 -14.86 -4.73
CA THR A 69 2.35 -14.71 -5.69
C THR A 69 2.75 -13.27 -5.96
N ASP A 70 1.80 -12.34 -5.80
CA ASP A 70 2.02 -10.92 -6.06
C ASP A 70 1.23 -10.09 -5.03
N VAL A 71 1.89 -9.07 -4.48
CA VAL A 71 1.26 -8.10 -3.58
C VAL A 71 1.40 -6.73 -4.22
N SER A 72 0.33 -6.28 -4.89
CA SER A 72 0.26 -4.97 -5.53
C SER A 72 -0.83 -4.11 -4.90
N LEU A 73 -0.43 -2.96 -4.34
CA LEU A 73 -1.33 -1.96 -3.75
C LEU A 73 -1.02 -0.60 -4.40
N PRO A 74 -1.57 -0.32 -5.59
CA PRO A 74 -1.10 0.75 -6.46
C PRO A 74 -1.42 2.16 -5.97
N LEU A 75 -2.46 2.32 -5.15
CA LEU A 75 -2.90 3.60 -4.59
C LEU A 75 -2.33 3.88 -3.20
N LEU A 76 -1.65 2.92 -2.58
CA LEU A 76 -1.21 3.05 -1.20
C LEU A 76 -0.08 4.06 -1.06
N GLU A 77 -0.35 5.18 -0.39
CA GLU A 77 0.59 6.27 -0.16
C GLU A 77 1.28 6.18 1.21
N THR A 78 0.58 5.69 2.23
CA THR A 78 1.09 5.64 3.61
C THR A 78 0.78 4.32 4.31
N VAL A 79 1.77 3.80 5.05
CA VAL A 79 1.57 2.75 6.06
C VAL A 79 1.92 3.33 7.44
N ASP A 80 0.95 3.45 8.34
CA ASP A 80 1.14 4.13 9.63
C ASP A 80 2.10 3.38 10.56
N GLN A 81 2.14 2.05 10.47
CA GLN A 81 3.06 1.18 11.21
C GLN A 81 3.92 0.41 10.22
N ASP A 82 3.66 -0.89 10.04
CA ASP A 82 4.68 -1.80 9.53
C ASP A 82 4.35 -2.36 8.14
N VAL A 83 5.38 -2.53 7.32
CA VAL A 83 5.34 -3.41 6.15
C VAL A 83 6.09 -4.68 6.52
N TYR A 84 5.37 -5.81 6.63
CA TYR A 84 5.92 -7.08 7.10
C TYR A 84 5.66 -8.20 6.08
N LEU A 85 6.70 -8.63 5.38
CA LEU A 85 6.69 -9.81 4.51
C LEU A 85 7.74 -10.81 5.00
N HIS A 86 7.29 -11.94 5.57
CA HIS A 86 8.18 -12.93 6.15
C HIS A 86 7.77 -14.37 5.82
N ALA A 87 8.75 -15.17 5.38
CA ALA A 87 8.61 -16.61 5.19
C ALA A 87 7.54 -16.99 4.15
N ASN A 88 7.36 -16.18 3.10
CA ASN A 88 6.39 -16.47 2.05
C ASN A 88 7.05 -17.29 0.94
N ALA A 89 6.49 -18.48 0.67
CA ALA A 89 7.11 -19.44 -0.24
C ALA A 89 6.97 -19.06 -1.72
N ASP A 90 5.89 -18.34 -2.06
CA ASP A 90 5.46 -18.13 -3.45
C ASP A 90 5.41 -16.64 -3.87
N VAL A 91 5.59 -15.68 -2.96
CA VAL A 91 5.51 -14.24 -3.26
C VAL A 91 6.71 -13.83 -4.10
N ALA A 92 6.46 -13.47 -5.36
CA ALA A 92 7.47 -13.09 -6.33
C ALA A 92 7.67 -11.57 -6.44
N ALA A 93 6.65 -10.77 -6.12
CA ALA A 93 6.75 -9.32 -6.19
C ALA A 93 5.94 -8.59 -5.11
N LEU A 94 6.49 -7.45 -4.67
CA LEU A 94 5.82 -6.44 -3.86
C LEU A 94 5.86 -5.10 -4.62
N SER A 95 4.71 -4.57 -5.02
CA SER A 95 4.60 -3.34 -5.81
C SER A 95 3.74 -2.30 -5.08
N LEU A 96 4.38 -1.22 -4.66
CA LEU A 96 3.82 -0.10 -3.89
C LEU A 96 4.23 1.25 -4.54
N PRO A 97 3.82 1.51 -5.80
CA PRO A 97 4.35 2.60 -6.61
C PRO A 97 4.04 4.01 -6.08
N ALA A 98 2.95 4.17 -5.32
CA ALA A 98 2.54 5.44 -4.71
C ALA A 98 3.05 5.63 -3.28
N LEU A 99 3.68 4.60 -2.68
CA LEU A 99 4.05 4.63 -1.27
C LEU A 99 5.14 5.68 -1.00
N GLN A 100 4.86 6.59 -0.09
CA GLN A 100 5.74 7.68 0.33
C GLN A 100 6.33 7.46 1.73
N SER A 101 5.58 6.86 2.65
CA SER A 101 6.04 6.70 4.03
C SER A 101 5.58 5.41 4.71
N VAL A 102 6.46 4.89 5.56
CA VAL A 102 6.18 3.80 6.51
C VAL A 102 6.53 4.31 7.90
N GLY A 103 5.55 4.38 8.81
CA GLY A 103 5.75 4.96 10.13
C GLY A 103 6.54 4.07 11.10
N GLY A 104 6.52 2.76 10.88
CA GLY A 104 7.26 1.75 11.63
C GLY A 104 8.41 1.18 10.81
N TYR A 105 8.48 -0.15 10.72
CA TYR A 105 9.56 -0.83 9.99
C TYR A 105 9.12 -1.37 8.62
N PHE A 106 10.10 -1.51 7.73
CA PHE A 106 9.97 -2.23 6.46
C PHE A 106 10.78 -3.52 6.55
N TYR A 107 10.09 -4.66 6.70
CA TYR A 107 10.68 -5.96 7.01
C TYR A 107 10.40 -6.99 5.91
N LEU A 108 11.46 -7.40 5.22
CA LEU A 108 11.48 -8.44 4.19
C LEU A 108 12.47 -9.53 4.61
N TYR A 109 11.96 -10.67 5.06
CA TYR A 109 12.81 -11.77 5.52
C TYR A 109 12.37 -13.12 4.98
N GLN A 110 13.32 -13.92 4.49
CA GLN A 110 13.07 -15.30 4.05
C GLN A 110 11.92 -15.44 3.02
N ASN A 111 11.89 -14.59 2.00
CA ASN A 111 11.01 -14.77 0.85
C ASN A 111 11.88 -15.26 -0.33
N PRO A 112 12.11 -16.58 -0.47
CA PRO A 112 13.15 -17.13 -1.35
C PRO A 112 12.92 -16.86 -2.83
N VAL A 113 11.66 -16.68 -3.24
CA VAL A 113 11.28 -16.41 -4.65
C VAL A 113 10.88 -14.95 -4.91
N LEU A 114 10.99 -14.07 -3.91
CA LEU A 114 10.73 -12.64 -4.09
C LEU A 114 11.79 -12.06 -5.02
N GLU A 115 11.41 -11.68 -6.24
CA GLU A 115 12.31 -11.18 -7.28
C GLU A 115 12.40 -9.66 -7.30
N GLU A 116 11.29 -8.98 -6.98
CA GLU A 116 11.15 -7.54 -7.10
C GLU A 116 10.40 -6.92 -5.90
N VAL A 117 10.97 -5.83 -5.40
CA VAL A 117 10.29 -4.89 -4.48
C VAL A 117 10.37 -3.53 -5.13
N SER A 118 9.21 -2.92 -5.41
CA SER A 118 9.14 -1.60 -6.02
C SER A 118 8.36 -0.64 -5.13
N ALA A 119 9.05 0.37 -4.63
CA ALA A 119 8.47 1.51 -3.92
C ALA A 119 9.28 2.78 -4.25
N PRO A 120 9.28 3.21 -5.52
CA PRO A 120 10.18 4.26 -5.99
C PRO A 120 9.92 5.62 -5.35
N GLY A 121 8.70 5.87 -4.87
CA GLY A 121 8.31 7.08 -4.17
C GLY A 121 8.61 7.09 -2.67
N LEU A 122 9.14 5.99 -2.10
CA LEU A 122 9.31 5.87 -0.65
C LEU A 122 10.37 6.86 -0.14
N GLU A 123 9.96 7.77 0.74
CA GLU A 123 10.80 8.85 1.27
C GLU A 123 11.34 8.54 2.66
N THR A 124 10.52 7.91 3.52
CA THR A 124 10.84 7.70 4.94
C THR A 124 10.39 6.34 5.47
N ILE A 125 11.24 5.73 6.29
CA ILE A 125 10.90 4.59 7.16
C ILE A 125 11.16 5.03 8.61
N GLY A 126 10.14 4.96 9.47
CA GLY A 126 10.18 5.56 10.80
C GLY A 126 11.07 4.82 11.80
N ASP A 127 11.23 3.50 11.67
CA ASP A 127 12.14 2.71 12.50
C ASP A 127 13.28 2.10 11.67
N TYR A 128 13.16 0.86 11.21
CA TYR A 128 14.25 0.17 10.52
C TYR A 128 13.83 -0.39 9.15
N LEU A 129 14.81 -0.47 8.25
CA LEU A 129 14.74 -1.21 7.01
C LEU A 129 15.50 -2.53 7.18
N TYR A 130 14.82 -3.65 7.05
CA TYR A 130 15.39 -4.99 7.18
C TYR A 130 15.06 -5.83 5.94
N VAL A 131 16.07 -6.08 5.10
CA VAL A 131 15.96 -6.89 3.88
C VAL A 131 17.01 -7.99 3.98
N ASP A 132 16.58 -9.18 4.37
CA ASP A 132 17.49 -10.29 4.66
C ASP A 132 17.02 -11.62 4.07
N THR A 133 17.97 -12.37 3.50
CA THR A 133 17.75 -13.75 3.05
C THR A 133 16.57 -13.87 2.06
N ASN A 134 16.43 -12.90 1.14
CA ASN A 134 15.53 -12.99 0.00
C ASN A 134 16.37 -13.39 -1.22
N GLU A 135 16.66 -14.69 -1.36
CA GLU A 135 17.65 -15.19 -2.33
C GLU A 135 17.31 -14.88 -3.79
N GLY A 136 16.02 -14.83 -4.14
CA GLY A 136 15.53 -14.46 -5.46
C GLY A 136 15.57 -12.95 -5.76
N LEU A 137 15.79 -12.10 -4.76
CA LEU A 137 15.60 -10.64 -4.90
C LEU A 137 16.67 -10.08 -5.82
N THR A 138 16.26 -9.55 -6.96
CA THR A 138 17.14 -8.94 -7.97
C THR A 138 16.93 -7.44 -8.07
N VAL A 139 15.73 -6.97 -7.74
CA VAL A 139 15.35 -5.55 -7.81
C VAL A 139 14.81 -5.10 -6.46
N LEU A 140 15.47 -4.10 -5.88
CA LEU A 140 14.97 -3.35 -4.74
C LEU A 140 14.85 -1.89 -5.18
N ASP A 141 13.74 -1.51 -5.79
CA ASP A 141 13.55 -0.17 -6.34
C ASP A 141 13.09 0.80 -5.24
N PHE A 142 14.08 1.26 -4.47
CA PHE A 142 14.02 2.49 -3.71
C PHE A 142 14.84 3.54 -4.47
N THR A 143 14.24 4.68 -4.79
CA THR A 143 14.95 5.75 -5.50
C THR A 143 15.68 6.67 -4.52
N ALA A 144 16.34 7.70 -5.05
CA ALA A 144 16.93 8.78 -4.25
C ALA A 144 15.90 9.57 -3.40
N ALA A 145 14.61 9.26 -3.51
CA ALA A 145 13.57 9.78 -2.63
C ALA A 145 13.75 9.32 -1.18
N LEU A 146 14.25 8.10 -0.94
CA LEU A 146 14.47 7.57 0.40
C LEU A 146 15.61 8.34 1.07
N THR A 147 15.29 9.12 2.10
CA THR A 147 16.23 10.03 2.78
C THR A 147 16.35 9.78 4.28
N LEU A 148 15.42 9.02 4.87
CA LEU A 148 15.37 8.74 6.30
C LEU A 148 14.99 7.28 6.59
N VAL A 149 15.80 6.62 7.43
CA VAL A 149 15.49 5.37 8.11
C VAL A 149 15.81 5.57 9.59
N GLY A 150 14.79 5.66 10.44
CA GLY A 150 14.90 6.20 11.80
C GLY A 150 15.97 5.58 12.69
N SER A 151 16.28 4.29 12.53
CA SER A 151 17.29 3.57 13.30
C SER A 151 18.29 2.82 12.41
N THR A 152 17.94 1.65 11.88
CA THR A 152 18.90 0.74 11.24
C THR A 152 18.50 0.41 9.81
N THR A 153 19.48 0.45 8.91
CA THR A 153 19.39 -0.14 7.58
C THR A 153 20.20 -1.43 7.53
N TYR A 154 19.52 -2.55 7.26
CA TYR A 154 20.11 -3.89 7.19
C TYR A 154 19.70 -4.57 5.89
N VAL A 155 20.62 -4.65 4.93
CA VAL A 155 20.42 -5.31 3.64
C VAL A 155 21.45 -6.41 3.49
N VAL A 156 21.10 -7.64 3.86
CA VAL A 156 22.08 -8.73 4.01
C VAL A 156 21.61 -10.04 3.36
N GLY A 157 22.54 -10.79 2.75
CA GLY A 157 22.24 -12.15 2.32
C GLY A 157 21.25 -12.28 1.16
N ASN A 158 20.96 -11.19 0.44
CA ASN A 158 20.15 -11.21 -0.77
C ASN A 158 21.08 -11.50 -1.96
N THR A 159 21.44 -12.77 -2.12
CA THR A 159 22.58 -13.19 -2.97
C THR A 159 22.42 -12.88 -4.46
N ALA A 160 21.20 -12.61 -4.95
CA ALA A 160 20.94 -12.17 -6.32
C ALA A 160 20.83 -10.63 -6.46
N LEU A 161 20.77 -9.89 -5.35
CA LEU A 161 20.51 -8.45 -5.36
C LEU A 161 21.80 -7.68 -5.63
N CYS A 162 21.87 -7.00 -6.77
CA CYS A 162 22.75 -5.83 -6.89
C CYS A 162 22.11 -4.70 -6.10
N VAL A 163 22.72 -4.36 -4.95
CA VAL A 163 22.16 -3.35 -4.04
C VAL A 163 21.99 -2.02 -4.79
N PRO A 164 20.85 -1.34 -4.65
CA PRO A 164 20.58 -0.08 -5.32
C PRO A 164 21.68 0.94 -5.09
N ALA A 165 21.97 1.72 -6.14
CA ALA A 165 22.94 2.82 -6.10
C ALA A 165 22.35 4.05 -5.37
N LEU A 166 21.98 3.87 -4.10
CA LEU A 166 21.60 4.94 -3.19
C LEU A 166 22.82 5.49 -2.45
N ASP A 167 22.71 6.74 -2.03
CA ASP A 167 23.64 7.33 -1.07
C ASP A 167 23.32 6.82 0.34
N TRP A 168 23.64 5.56 0.61
CA TRP A 168 23.37 4.91 1.89
C TRP A 168 24.05 5.62 3.08
N GLU A 169 25.14 6.36 2.84
CA GLU A 169 25.79 7.19 3.86
C GLU A 169 25.10 8.56 4.04
N GLY A 170 24.39 9.04 3.00
CA GLY A 170 23.59 10.27 3.02
C GLY A 170 22.16 10.09 3.53
N ILE A 171 21.64 8.85 3.58
CA ILE A 171 20.38 8.52 4.26
C ILE A 171 20.59 8.73 5.76
N THR A 172 19.70 9.51 6.39
CA THR A 172 19.74 9.69 7.85
C THR A 172 19.33 8.39 8.51
N THR A 173 20.28 7.71 9.16
CA THR A 173 20.08 6.45 9.88
C THR A 173 21.21 6.25 10.90
N ASP A 174 20.96 5.54 12.00
CA ASP A 174 21.98 5.32 13.05
C ASP A 174 23.05 4.33 12.62
N SER A 175 22.66 3.32 11.82
CA SER A 175 23.61 2.33 11.31
C SER A 175 23.19 1.72 9.98
N VAL A 176 24.19 1.41 9.14
CA VAL A 176 24.01 0.77 7.85
C VAL A 176 24.85 -0.50 7.80
N THR A 177 24.22 -1.64 7.50
CA THR A 177 24.89 -2.91 7.25
C THR A 177 24.44 -3.46 5.91
N ILE A 178 25.38 -3.49 4.95
CA ILE A 178 25.15 -4.04 3.61
C ILE A 178 26.23 -5.10 3.35
N SER A 179 25.84 -6.38 3.30
CA SER A 179 26.81 -7.48 3.13
C SER A 179 26.18 -8.75 2.56
N GLY A 180 26.95 -9.62 1.90
CA GLY A 180 26.42 -10.89 1.38
C GLY A 180 25.37 -10.76 0.26
N ASN A 181 25.28 -9.59 -0.38
CA ASN A 181 24.47 -9.37 -1.58
C ASN A 181 25.33 -9.57 -2.86
N ALA A 182 24.71 -9.54 -4.04
CA ALA A 182 25.41 -9.68 -5.31
C ALA A 182 26.33 -8.48 -5.62
N THR A 183 27.35 -8.73 -6.44
CA THR A 183 28.17 -7.65 -7.04
C THR A 183 27.44 -7.04 -8.22
N CYS A 184 27.31 -5.72 -8.25
CA CYS A 184 26.74 -4.98 -9.38
C CYS A 184 27.65 -5.06 -10.63
N PRO A 185 27.05 -5.06 -11.85
CA PRO A 185 27.78 -5.08 -13.12
C PRO A 185 28.55 -3.78 -13.40
#